data_AF-A0A836W712-F1
#
_entry.id   AF-A0A836W712-F1
#
_cell.length_a   1.000
_cell.length_b   1.000
_cell.length_c   1.000
_cell.angle_alpha   90.00
_cell.angle_beta   90.00
_cell.angle_gamma   90.00
#
_symmetry.space_group_name_H-M   'P 1'
#
loop_
_entity.id
_entity.type
_entity.pdbx_description
1 polymer ?
#
loop_
_entity_poly.entity_id
_entity_poly.type
_entity_poly.pdbx_seq_one_letter_code
_entity_poly.pdbx_strand_id
1 'polypeptide(L)'
;MPGLAVYVMGSPFRRSEKLEYVYGAAAAEALDPVAPLLDPNVYDSTGLVLVPDIYSVWPQVGAFPRSESYSEVLEKLQSYMERHCGLRLPLSACRRTVYRAVPWRGVMGGWRFTATPGDALAFTLYAVLEMIQQSRRPPSVIHILLDEEGHSALQALSLEAAAAAAALIGARL
;
A
#
# COMPACT_ATOMS: atom_id res chain seq x y z
N MET A 1 16.77 10.50 7.55
CA MET A 1 15.82 11.51 7.04
C MET A 1 14.44 10.86 7.05
N PRO A 2 13.39 11.50 7.59
CA PRO A 2 12.05 10.92 7.61
C PRO A 2 11.56 10.63 6.20
N GLY A 3 11.10 9.41 5.95
CA GLY A 3 10.63 8.94 4.65
C GLY A 3 9.20 8.40 4.68
N LEU A 4 8.53 8.39 3.53
CA LEU A 4 7.27 7.67 3.32
C LEU A 4 7.46 6.72 2.13
N ALA A 5 7.37 5.43 2.36
CA ALA A 5 7.44 4.42 1.30
C ALA A 5 6.02 4.02 0.89
N VAL A 6 5.63 4.33 -0.35
CA VAL A 6 4.32 4.07 -0.92
C VAL A 6 4.43 2.91 -1.90
N TYR A 7 3.64 1.86 -1.69
CA TYR A 7 3.65 0.65 -2.50
C TYR A 7 2.23 0.26 -2.90
N VAL A 8 2.02 0.01 -4.20
CA VAL A 8 0.76 -0.56 -4.71
C VAL A 8 0.88 -2.07 -4.75
N MET A 9 0.13 -2.75 -3.88
CA MET A 9 0.20 -4.18 -3.75
C MET A 9 -0.41 -4.89 -4.97
N GLY A 10 0.30 -5.92 -5.45
CA GLY A 10 -0.26 -6.99 -6.27
C GLY A 10 -1.29 -7.83 -5.53
N SER A 11 -1.56 -9.06 -5.98
CA SER A 11 -2.53 -9.90 -5.28
C SER A 11 -1.94 -10.45 -3.97
N PRO A 12 -2.53 -10.14 -2.78
CA PRO A 12 -2.01 -10.67 -1.52
C PRO A 12 -2.19 -12.19 -1.38
N PHE A 13 -3.00 -12.80 -2.25
CA PHE A 13 -3.33 -14.23 -2.25
C PHE A 13 -2.56 -15.04 -3.28
N ARG A 14 -1.76 -14.38 -4.13
CA ARG A 14 -0.85 -15.07 -5.02
C ARG A 14 0.18 -15.82 -4.17
N ARG A 15 0.47 -17.07 -4.54
CA ARG A 15 1.60 -17.79 -3.97
C ARG A 15 2.87 -17.23 -4.59
N SER A 16 3.50 -16.30 -3.88
CA SER A 16 4.79 -15.73 -4.24
C SER A 16 5.85 -16.28 -3.27
N GLU A 17 7.06 -16.46 -3.78
CA GLU A 17 8.20 -16.83 -2.95
C GLU A 17 8.76 -15.59 -2.25
N LYS A 18 9.39 -15.78 -1.09
CA LYS A 18 10.14 -14.68 -0.47
C LYS A 18 11.37 -14.39 -1.31
N LEU A 19 11.57 -13.12 -1.61
CA LEU A 19 12.72 -12.62 -2.35
C LEU A 19 13.54 -11.72 -1.45
N GLU A 20 14.84 -11.68 -1.69
CA GLU A 20 15.72 -10.67 -1.11
C GLU A 20 15.59 -9.37 -1.93
N TYR A 21 14.99 -8.34 -1.32
CA TYR A 21 14.90 -7.02 -1.91
C TYR A 21 16.03 -6.14 -1.39
N VAL A 22 16.75 -5.50 -2.31
CA VAL A 22 17.88 -4.62 -2.00
C VAL A 22 17.55 -3.19 -2.45
N TYR A 23 17.69 -2.24 -1.53
CA TYR A 23 17.53 -0.81 -1.83
C TYR A 23 18.62 0.01 -1.13
N GLY A 24 19.52 0.60 -1.93
CA GLY A 24 20.64 1.36 -1.41
C GLY A 24 21.52 0.51 -0.48
N ALA A 25 21.54 0.86 0.81
CA ALA A 25 22.32 0.17 1.84
C ALA A 25 21.51 -0.81 2.70
N ALA A 26 20.22 -1.02 2.38
CA ALA A 26 19.35 -1.96 3.09
C ALA A 26 19.00 -3.17 2.21
N ALA A 27 18.88 -4.34 2.85
CA ALA A 27 18.39 -5.56 2.23
C ALA A 27 17.41 -6.26 3.18
N ALA A 28 16.35 -6.87 2.64
CA ALA A 28 15.40 -7.63 3.43
C ALA A 28 14.77 -8.76 2.62
N GLU A 29 14.71 -9.95 3.22
CA GLU A 29 13.95 -11.08 2.69
C GLU A 29 12.46 -10.90 3.05
N ALA A 30 11.59 -10.76 2.03
CA ALA A 30 10.18 -10.46 2.20
C ALA A 30 9.35 -10.90 0.98
N LEU A 31 8.01 -10.82 1.10
CA LEU A 31 7.09 -10.94 -0.04
C LEU A 31 6.78 -9.58 -0.68
N ASP A 32 7.05 -8.48 0.01
CA ASP A 32 6.75 -7.13 -0.47
C ASP A 32 8.03 -6.29 -0.58
N PRO A 33 8.21 -5.55 -1.70
CA PRO A 33 9.43 -4.77 -1.97
C PRO A 33 9.64 -3.59 -1.04
N VAL A 34 8.62 -3.23 -0.23
CA VAL A 34 8.72 -2.13 0.74
C VAL A 34 9.65 -2.46 1.93
N ALA A 35 9.93 -3.74 2.17
CA ALA A 35 10.70 -4.21 3.33
C ALA A 35 12.05 -3.49 3.58
N PRO A 36 12.98 -3.38 2.61
CA PRO A 36 14.28 -2.73 2.84
C PRO A 36 14.16 -1.25 3.22
N LEU A 37 13.16 -0.53 2.69
CA LEU A 37 12.91 0.87 3.03
C LEU A 37 12.37 1.07 4.45
N LEU A 38 11.94 -0.01 5.11
CA LEU A 38 11.41 0.01 6.47
C LEU A 38 12.40 -0.54 7.51
N ASP A 39 13.65 -0.86 7.11
CA ASP A 39 14.71 -1.21 8.04
C ASP A 39 15.05 -0.02 8.95
N PRO A 40 14.79 -0.09 10.27
CA PRO A 40 15.03 1.01 11.19
C PRO A 40 16.52 1.34 11.40
N ASN A 41 17.43 0.44 11.02
CA ASN A 41 18.87 0.69 11.12
C ASN A 41 19.39 1.56 9.97
N VAL A 42 18.66 1.62 8.85
CA VAL A 42 19.07 2.35 7.64
C VAL A 42 18.15 3.52 7.34
N TYR A 43 16.83 3.32 7.45
CA TYR A 43 15.81 4.28 7.04
C TYR A 43 14.82 4.63 8.16
N ASP A 44 14.58 5.94 8.32
CA ASP A 44 13.52 6.50 9.17
C ASP A 44 12.22 6.65 8.36
N SER A 45 11.75 5.56 7.72
CA SER A 45 10.56 5.59 6.87
C SER A 45 9.35 4.90 7.49
N THR A 46 8.16 5.39 7.14
CA THR A 46 6.89 4.69 7.37
C THR A 46 6.40 4.12 6.03
N GLY A 47 5.75 2.95 6.05
CA GLY A 47 5.18 2.32 4.87
C GLY A 47 3.70 2.63 4.72
N LEU A 48 3.27 2.98 3.51
CA LEU A 48 1.87 3.04 3.08
C LEU A 48 1.67 2.02 1.96
N VAL A 49 0.89 0.98 2.24
CA VAL A 49 0.60 -0.07 1.26
C VAL A 49 -0.83 0.06 0.79
N LEU A 50 -0.98 0.34 -0.49
CA LEU A 50 -2.24 0.55 -1.19
C LEU A 50 -2.73 -0.80 -1.72
N VAL A 51 -3.88 -1.23 -1.23
CA VAL A 51 -4.47 -2.54 -1.52
C VAL A 51 -5.75 -2.33 -2.32
N PRO A 52 -5.81 -2.74 -3.60
CA PRO A 52 -7.05 -2.72 -4.37
C PRO A 52 -8.22 -3.40 -3.63
N ASP A 53 -9.35 -2.69 -3.51
CA ASP A 53 -10.57 -3.16 -2.87
C ASP A 53 -11.16 -4.42 -3.53
N ILE A 54 -10.84 -4.66 -4.81
CA ILE A 54 -11.21 -5.87 -5.54
C ILE A 54 -10.78 -7.15 -4.83
N TYR A 55 -9.73 -7.09 -4.00
CA TYR A 55 -9.23 -8.23 -3.23
C TYR A 55 -10.13 -8.61 -2.04
N SER A 56 -11.13 -7.78 -1.70
CA SER A 56 -12.12 -8.05 -0.66
C SER A 56 -13.04 -9.25 -0.97
N VAL A 57 -13.10 -9.70 -2.22
CA VAL A 57 -13.91 -10.87 -2.64
C VAL A 57 -13.32 -12.21 -2.22
N TRP A 58 -12.07 -12.23 -1.76
CA TRP A 58 -11.43 -13.47 -1.35
C TRP A 58 -12.06 -14.01 -0.06
N PRO A 59 -12.43 -15.31 0.00
CA PRO A 59 -13.13 -15.89 1.15
C PRO A 59 -12.43 -15.67 2.49
N GLN A 60 -11.09 -15.64 2.49
CA GLN A 60 -10.26 -15.45 3.67
C GLN A 60 -10.44 -14.06 4.30
N VAL A 61 -10.81 -13.04 3.50
CA VAL A 61 -11.09 -11.69 3.99
C VAL A 61 -12.44 -11.64 4.71
N GLY A 62 -13.43 -12.40 4.23
CA GLY A 62 -14.77 -12.42 4.79
C GLY A 62 -15.53 -11.09 4.67
N ALA A 63 -15.11 -10.21 3.76
CA ALA A 63 -15.74 -8.93 3.48
C ALA A 63 -16.92 -9.11 2.53
N PHE A 64 -16.63 -9.28 1.24
CA PHE A 64 -17.66 -9.39 0.21
C PHE A 64 -18.12 -10.85 0.03
N PRO A 65 -19.42 -11.16 -0.20
CA PRO A 65 -20.58 -10.26 -0.28
C PRO A 65 -21.31 -10.06 1.05
N ARG A 66 -20.68 -10.39 2.19
CA ARG A 66 -21.35 -10.44 3.50
C ARG A 66 -21.48 -9.09 4.19
N SER A 67 -20.67 -8.11 3.80
CA SER A 67 -20.70 -6.76 4.34
C SER A 67 -21.98 -6.01 3.96
N GLU A 68 -22.48 -5.21 4.89
CA GLU A 68 -23.70 -4.38 4.75
C GLU A 68 -23.40 -3.01 4.13
N SER A 69 -22.13 -2.59 4.14
CA SER A 69 -21.70 -1.30 3.58
C SER A 69 -20.33 -1.40 2.91
N TYR A 70 -20.03 -0.43 2.02
CA TYR A 70 -18.72 -0.32 1.40
C TYR A 70 -17.61 -0.01 2.42
N SER A 71 -17.89 0.80 3.44
CA SER A 71 -16.95 1.09 4.53
C SER A 71 -16.51 -0.20 5.24
N GLU A 72 -17.47 -1.09 5.52
CA GLU A 72 -17.18 -2.38 6.15
C GLU A 72 -16.32 -3.29 5.24
N VAL A 73 -16.51 -3.23 3.92
CA VAL A 73 -15.65 -3.95 2.96
C VAL A 73 -14.20 -3.49 3.08
N LEU A 74 -13.98 -2.18 3.10
CA LEU A 74 -12.65 -1.59 3.23
C LEU A 74 -12.00 -1.92 4.58
N GLU A 75 -12.74 -1.76 5.68
CA GLU A 75 -12.27 -2.04 7.04
C GLU A 75 -11.86 -3.50 7.21
N LYS A 76 -12.68 -4.45 6.71
CA LYS A 76 -12.37 -5.88 6.77
C LYS A 76 -11.14 -6.24 5.95
N LEU A 77 -10.99 -5.66 4.76
CA LEU A 77 -9.80 -5.87 3.93
C LEU A 77 -8.54 -5.31 4.61
N GLN A 78 -8.58 -4.08 5.10
CA GLN A 78 -7.46 -3.46 5.80
C GLN A 78 -7.09 -4.26 7.06
N SER A 79 -8.08 -4.59 7.89
CA SER A 79 -7.88 -5.42 9.10
C SER A 79 -7.30 -6.78 8.76
N TYR A 80 -7.72 -7.40 7.66
CA TYR A 80 -7.13 -8.66 7.20
C TYR A 80 -5.65 -8.48 6.87
N MET A 81 -5.30 -7.44 6.10
CA MET A 81 -3.92 -7.16 5.70
C MET A 81 -3.02 -6.85 6.90
N GLU A 82 -3.50 -6.05 7.85
CA GLU A 82 -2.77 -5.71 9.08
C GLU A 82 -2.51 -6.94 9.94
N ARG A 83 -3.52 -7.81 10.15
CA ARG A 83 -3.36 -9.05 10.94
C ARG A 83 -2.37 -10.03 10.31
N HIS A 84 -2.28 -10.06 8.98
CA HIS A 84 -1.45 -11.00 8.24
C HIS A 84 -0.15 -10.39 7.72
N CYS A 85 0.15 -9.15 8.11
CA CYS A 85 1.31 -8.43 7.65
C CYS A 85 2.63 -9.15 7.97
N GLY A 86 2.72 -9.87 9.09
CA GLY A 86 3.89 -10.70 9.45
C GLY A 86 4.17 -11.89 8.52
N LEU A 87 3.21 -12.27 7.66
CA LEU A 87 3.45 -13.27 6.61
C LEU A 87 4.24 -12.68 5.43
N ARG A 88 4.12 -11.37 5.22
CA ARG A 88 4.69 -10.67 4.05
C ARG A 88 5.94 -9.88 4.38
N LEU A 89 5.99 -9.30 5.57
CA LEU A 89 7.05 -8.42 6.03
C LEU A 89 7.66 -8.93 7.35
N PRO A 90 8.97 -8.71 7.60
CA PRO A 90 9.55 -8.85 8.92
C PRO A 90 8.77 -8.03 9.96
N LEU A 91 8.72 -8.50 11.22
CA LEU A 91 7.93 -7.85 12.28
C LEU A 91 8.27 -6.37 12.50
N SER A 92 9.55 -5.99 12.33
CA SER A 92 10.01 -4.61 12.43
C SER A 92 9.41 -3.70 11.35
N ALA A 93 9.44 -4.16 10.09
CA ALA A 93 8.84 -3.46 8.96
C ALA A 93 7.30 -3.43 9.09
N CYS A 94 6.71 -4.53 9.53
CA CYS A 94 5.27 -4.65 9.69
C CYS A 94 4.69 -3.61 10.66
N ARG A 95 5.35 -3.36 11.80
CA ARG A 95 4.95 -2.34 12.79
C ARG A 95 4.98 -0.91 12.25
N ARG A 96 5.67 -0.68 11.14
CA ARG A 96 5.83 0.63 10.49
C ARG A 96 5.00 0.74 9.22
N THR A 97 4.17 -0.25 8.92
CA THR A 97 3.37 -0.32 7.70
C THR A 97 1.92 -0.04 8.00
N VAL A 98 1.31 0.83 7.21
CA VAL A 98 -0.11 1.13 7.23
C VAL A 98 -0.71 0.63 5.93
N TYR A 99 -1.79 -0.15 6.02
CA TYR A 99 -2.53 -0.61 4.84
C TYR A 99 -3.72 0.30 4.60
N ARG A 100 -3.97 0.63 3.32
CA ARG A 100 -5.15 1.38 2.89
C ARG A 100 -5.78 0.67 1.70
N ALA A 101 -7.07 0.37 1.83
CA ALA A 101 -7.83 -0.21 0.73
C ALA A 101 -8.22 0.90 -0.25
N VAL A 102 -7.88 0.74 -1.52
CA VAL A 102 -8.09 1.76 -2.58
C VAL A 102 -9.21 1.30 -3.51
N PRO A 103 -10.20 2.16 -3.83
CA PRO A 103 -11.23 1.85 -4.81
C PRO A 103 -10.59 1.55 -6.16
N TRP A 104 -10.84 0.36 -6.71
CA TRP A 104 -10.27 -0.04 -7.99
C TRP A 104 -11.30 -0.66 -8.92
N ARG A 105 -11.05 -0.50 -10.21
CA ARG A 105 -11.91 -1.03 -11.26
C ARG A 105 -11.46 -2.42 -11.68
N GLY A 106 -12.39 -3.34 -11.87
CA GLY A 106 -12.03 -4.67 -12.33
C GLY A 106 -13.14 -5.70 -12.18
N VAL A 107 -12.82 -6.94 -12.51
CA VAL A 107 -13.68 -8.10 -12.28
C VAL A 107 -12.90 -9.13 -11.48
N MET A 108 -13.45 -9.55 -10.33
CA MET A 108 -12.82 -10.56 -9.48
C MET A 108 -13.88 -11.39 -8.74
N GLY A 109 -13.67 -12.70 -8.63
CA GLY A 109 -14.58 -13.58 -7.89
C GLY A 109 -16.03 -13.60 -8.41
N GLY A 110 -16.24 -13.29 -9.70
CA GLY A 110 -17.58 -13.16 -10.30
C GLY A 110 -18.24 -11.78 -10.12
N TRP A 111 -17.57 -10.85 -9.45
CA TRP A 111 -18.09 -9.50 -9.16
C TRP A 111 -17.40 -8.45 -10.01
N ARG A 112 -18.15 -7.41 -10.37
CA ARG A 112 -17.65 -6.25 -11.11
C ARG A 112 -17.53 -5.05 -10.18
N PHE A 113 -16.34 -4.49 -10.11
CA PHE A 113 -16.02 -3.25 -9.40
C PHE A 113 -15.95 -2.11 -10.41
N THR A 114 -16.70 -1.04 -10.14
CA THR A 114 -16.99 0.03 -11.11
C THR A 114 -16.38 1.37 -10.73
N ALA A 115 -15.42 1.40 -9.80
CA ALA A 115 -14.69 2.62 -9.46
C ALA A 115 -14.03 3.23 -10.72
N THR A 116 -13.83 4.54 -10.71
CA THR A 116 -13.12 5.23 -11.78
C THR A 116 -11.65 5.43 -11.43
N PRO A 117 -10.75 5.60 -12.42
CA PRO A 117 -9.38 6.00 -12.17
C PRO A 117 -9.26 7.28 -11.32
N GLY A 118 -10.22 8.21 -11.45
CA GLY A 118 -10.26 9.43 -10.65
C GLY A 118 -10.50 9.16 -9.16
N ASP A 119 -11.34 8.19 -8.83
CA ASP A 119 -11.58 7.78 -7.43
C ASP A 119 -10.30 7.22 -6.80
N ALA A 120 -9.58 6.37 -7.55
CA ALA A 120 -8.32 5.79 -7.11
C ALA A 120 -7.24 6.86 -6.88
N LEU A 121 -7.11 7.81 -7.82
CA LEU A 121 -6.17 8.93 -7.71
C LEU A 121 -6.47 9.81 -6.50
N ALA A 122 -7.73 10.26 -6.37
CA ALA A 122 -8.16 11.12 -5.28
C ALA A 122 -7.98 10.44 -3.91
N PHE A 123 -8.36 9.17 -3.81
CA PHE A 123 -8.18 8.40 -2.58
C PHE A 123 -6.70 8.17 -2.25
N THR A 124 -5.86 7.88 -3.25
CA THR A 124 -4.42 7.69 -3.02
C THR A 124 -3.77 8.98 -2.53
N LEU A 125 -4.10 10.12 -3.14
CA LEU A 125 -3.64 11.42 -2.68
C LEU A 125 -4.09 11.70 -1.24
N TYR A 126 -5.36 11.43 -0.92
CA TYR A 126 -5.88 11.52 0.44
C TYR A 126 -5.07 10.66 1.41
N ALA A 127 -4.83 9.38 1.10
CA ALA A 127 -4.11 8.45 1.96
C ALA A 127 -2.66 8.91 2.20
N VAL A 128 -1.97 9.39 1.17
CA VAL A 128 -0.61 9.94 1.31
C VAL A 128 -0.61 11.18 2.19
N LEU A 129 -1.54 12.13 1.97
CA LEU A 129 -1.64 13.35 2.77
C LEU A 129 -2.04 13.06 4.23
N GLU A 130 -2.92 12.10 4.47
CA GLU A 130 -3.29 11.63 5.80
C GLU A 130 -2.06 11.11 6.56
N MET A 131 -1.25 10.26 5.92
CA MET A 131 0.00 9.77 6.50
C MET A 131 0.98 10.91 6.85
N ILE A 132 1.07 11.92 5.99
CA ILE A 132 1.90 13.11 6.24
C ILE A 132 1.36 13.91 7.44
N GLN A 133 0.04 14.15 7.50
CA GLN A 133 -0.59 14.94 8.57
C GLN A 133 -0.51 14.26 9.95
N GLN A 134 -0.60 12.93 9.98
CA GLN A 134 -0.49 12.15 11.22
C GLN A 134 0.97 12.02 11.70
N SER A 135 1.94 12.29 10.83
CA SER A 135 3.35 12.18 11.15
C SER A 135 3.83 13.36 11.98
N ARG A 136 4.46 13.09 13.13
CA ARG A 136 5.07 14.14 13.99
C ARG A 136 6.19 14.90 13.27
N ARG A 137 6.87 14.23 12.33
CA ARG A 137 7.88 14.80 11.45
C ARG A 137 7.44 14.49 10.02
N PRO A 138 7.05 15.50 9.23
CA PRO A 138 6.70 15.30 7.83
C PRO A 138 7.86 14.61 7.07
N PRO A 139 7.56 13.69 6.14
CA PRO A 139 8.60 13.05 5.35
C PRO A 139 9.31 14.08 4.48
N SER A 140 10.64 13.99 4.40
CA SER A 140 11.45 14.78 3.46
C SER A 140 11.61 14.10 2.09
N VAL A 141 11.23 12.82 2.01
CA VAL A 141 11.26 12.01 0.78
C VAL A 141 10.07 11.05 0.76
N ILE A 142 9.43 10.90 -0.39
CA ILE A 142 8.36 9.93 -0.65
C ILE A 142 8.89 8.92 -1.68
N HIS A 143 9.16 7.68 -1.25
CA HIS A 143 9.57 6.62 -2.16
C HIS A 143 8.35 5.94 -2.76
N ILE A 144 8.22 5.92 -4.08
CA ILE A 144 7.21 5.12 -4.79
C ILE A 144 7.83 3.82 -5.26
N LEU A 145 7.29 2.69 -4.82
CA LEU A 145 7.71 1.37 -5.26
C LEU A 145 6.77 0.86 -6.35
N LEU A 146 7.35 0.59 -7.51
CA LEU A 146 6.70 -0.03 -8.66
C LEU A 146 7.13 -1.49 -8.71
N ASP A 147 6.16 -2.39 -8.66
CA ASP A 147 6.39 -3.84 -8.69
C ASP A 147 5.74 -4.46 -9.92
N GLU A 148 6.33 -5.51 -10.48
CA GLU A 148 5.79 -6.19 -11.66
C GLU A 148 4.41 -6.80 -11.40
N GLU A 149 4.13 -7.17 -10.14
CA GLU A 149 2.86 -7.80 -9.75
C GLU A 149 1.73 -6.80 -9.47
N GLY A 150 2.03 -5.50 -9.39
CA GLY A 150 1.02 -4.50 -9.10
C GLY A 150 0.18 -4.10 -10.32
N HIS A 151 -0.96 -3.47 -10.08
CA HIS A 151 -1.82 -2.96 -11.15
C HIS A 151 -1.14 -1.76 -11.81
N SER A 152 -0.58 -1.94 -13.02
CA SER A 152 0.21 -0.92 -13.73
C SER A 152 -0.47 0.45 -13.83
N ALA A 153 -1.79 0.48 -14.06
CA ALA A 153 -2.56 1.72 -14.08
C ALA A 153 -2.70 2.36 -12.69
N LEU A 154 -2.92 1.57 -11.63
CA LEU A 154 -2.99 2.09 -10.26
C LEU A 154 -1.63 2.59 -9.77
N GLN A 155 -0.55 1.93 -10.18
CA GLN A 155 0.82 2.37 -9.93
C GLN A 155 1.11 3.74 -10.55
N ALA A 156 0.71 3.96 -11.81
CA ALA A 156 0.86 5.25 -12.47
C ALA A 156 0.09 6.36 -11.73
N LEU A 157 -1.15 6.09 -11.33
CA LEU A 157 -1.96 7.05 -10.54
C LEU A 157 -1.35 7.29 -9.15
N SER A 158 -0.76 6.27 -8.53
CA SER A 158 -0.12 6.40 -7.22
C SER A 158 1.16 7.25 -7.31
N LEU A 159 1.93 7.09 -8.39
CA LEU A 159 3.07 7.95 -8.68
C LEU A 159 2.65 9.41 -8.84
N GLU A 160 1.58 9.67 -9.61
CA GLU A 160 1.04 11.02 -9.80
C GLU A 160 0.57 11.64 -8.48
N ALA A 161 -0.20 10.89 -7.68
CA ALA A 161 -0.65 11.33 -6.36
C ALA A 161 0.51 11.63 -5.41
N ALA A 162 1.53 10.77 -5.37
CA ALA A 162 2.69 10.96 -4.52
C ALA A 162 3.58 12.12 -4.97
N ALA A 163 3.73 12.33 -6.28
CA ALA A 163 4.43 13.49 -6.83
C ALA A 163 3.73 14.80 -6.44
N ALA A 164 2.39 14.83 -6.55
CA ALA A 164 1.59 15.97 -6.12
C ALA A 164 1.74 16.22 -4.61
N ALA A 165 1.66 15.17 -3.78
CA ALA A 165 1.86 15.29 -2.34
C ALA A 165 3.27 15.77 -1.98
N ALA A 166 4.31 15.24 -2.63
CA ALA A 166 5.70 15.64 -2.43
C ALA A 166 5.90 17.13 -2.77
N ALA A 167 5.36 17.58 -3.90
CA ALA A 167 5.42 18.98 -4.31
C ALA A 167 4.71 19.91 -3.31
N LEU A 168 3.54 19.50 -2.77
CA LEU A 168 2.79 20.29 -1.79
C LEU A 168 3.56 20.52 -0.48
N ILE A 169 4.37 19.56 -0.06
CA ILE A 169 5.12 19.64 1.21
C ILE A 169 6.60 20.00 1.03
N GLY A 170 7.06 20.22 -0.21
CA GLY A 170 8.46 20.47 -0.52
C GLY A 170 9.38 19.26 -0.28
N ALA A 171 8.84 18.03 -0.37
CA ALA A 171 9.60 16.79 -0.26
C ALA A 171 10.17 16.34 -1.60
N ARG A 172 11.16 15.45 -1.55
CA ARG A 172 11.66 14.72 -2.72
C ARG A 172 10.73 13.55 -3.05
N LEU A 173 10.70 13.14 -4.32
CA LEU A 173 10.11 11.89 -4.79
C LEU A 173 11.24 10.95 -5.21
#